data_AF-A0A512J9L0-F1
#
_entry.id   AF-A0A512J9L0-F1
#
_cell.length_a   1.000
_cell.length_b   1.000
_cell.length_c   1.000
_cell.angle_alpha   90.00
_cell.angle_beta   90.00
_cell.angle_gamma   90.00
#
_symmetry.space_group_name_H-M   'P 1'
#
loop_
_entity.id
_entity.type
_entity.pdbx_description
1 polymer ?
#
loop_
_entity_poly.entity_id
_entity_poly.type
_entity_poly.pdbx_seq_one_letter_code
_entity_poly.pdbx_strand_id
1 'polypeptide(L)'
;MTLEHSAGARALAALAHYWHLQGLPEDHGKVACIIEALKQRRSHGYADWRELLDDALSDIGCTVDWDGQTVRDIIAWGRSVGFKRS
;
A
#
# COMPACT_ATOMS: atom_id res chain seq x y z
N MET A 1 23.46 13.24 -1.01
CA MET A 1 22.03 13.02 -1.33
C MET A 1 21.53 11.95 -0.38
N THR A 2 21.12 12.36 0.81
CA THR A 2 20.66 11.46 1.86
C THR A 2 19.22 11.11 1.52
N LEU A 3 18.95 9.83 1.23
CA LEU A 3 17.62 9.29 1.03
C LEU A 3 16.80 9.60 2.28
N GLU A 4 16.08 10.73 2.27
CA GLU A 4 15.13 11.04 3.32
C GLU A 4 14.16 9.87 3.40
N HIS A 5 14.12 9.26 4.59
CA HIS A 5 13.17 8.28 5.08
C HIS A 5 11.74 8.81 4.94
N SER A 6 11.31 8.98 3.69
CA SER A 6 10.01 9.52 3.34
C SER A 6 8.98 8.49 3.76
N ALA A 7 7.88 8.93 4.36
CA ALA A 7 6.76 8.08 4.73
C ALA A 7 6.38 7.09 3.60
N GLY A 8 6.40 7.55 2.34
CA GLY A 8 6.15 6.71 1.17
C GLY A 8 7.16 5.58 0.93
N ALA A 9 8.44 5.77 1.21
CA ALA A 9 9.44 4.69 1.05
C ALA A 9 9.23 3.59 2.10
N ARG A 10 8.84 3.97 3.32
CA ARG A 10 8.56 3.04 4.41
C ARG A 10 7.26 2.27 4.16
N ALA A 11 6.22 2.94 3.65
CA ALA A 11 4.99 2.31 3.20
C ALA A 11 5.23 1.27 2.09
N LEU A 12 6.04 1.60 1.08
CA LEU A 12 6.38 0.66 0.01
C LEU A 12 7.18 -0.55 0.51
N ALA A 13 8.14 -0.34 1.41
CA ALA A 13 8.90 -1.43 2.00
C ALA A 13 8.01 -2.38 2.82
N ALA A 14 7.04 -1.85 3.56
CA ALA A 14 6.09 -2.64 4.33
C ALA A 14 5.19 -3.51 3.42
N LEU A 15 4.73 -2.95 2.29
CA LEU A 15 3.96 -3.69 1.28
C LEU A 15 4.77 -4.79 0.60
N ALA A 16 6.00 -4.47 0.19
CA ALA A 16 6.90 -5.45 -0.42
C ALA A 16 7.18 -6.63 0.53
N HIS A 17 7.38 -6.34 1.82
CA HIS A 17 7.52 -7.36 2.85
C HIS A 17 6.25 -8.23 2.97
N TYR A 18 5.07 -7.62 2.99
CA TYR A 18 3.80 -8.34 3.05
C TYR A 18 3.61 -9.29 1.86
N TRP A 19 3.83 -8.84 0.62
CA TRP A 19 3.73 -9.71 -0.57
C TRP A 19 4.73 -10.85 -0.52
N HIS A 20 5.95 -10.58 -0.06
CA HIS A 20 6.96 -11.62 0.14
C HIS A 20 6.52 -12.69 1.14
N LEU A 21 5.93 -12.30 2.28
CA LEU A 21 5.41 -13.25 3.27
C LEU A 21 4.23 -14.08 2.77
N GLN A 22 3.35 -13.48 1.97
CA GLN A 22 2.17 -14.16 1.42
C GLN A 22 2.51 -15.10 0.25
N GLY A 23 3.76 -15.07 -0.26
CA GLY A 23 4.15 -15.83 -1.46
C GLY A 23 3.34 -15.43 -2.70
N LEU A 24 2.67 -14.28 -2.66
CA LEU A 24 1.90 -13.74 -3.77
C LEU A 24 2.89 -13.06 -4.72
N PRO A 25 2.78 -13.28 -6.04
CA PRO A 25 3.51 -12.44 -6.98
C PRO A 25 3.09 -11.00 -6.70
N GLU A 26 4.06 -10.09 -6.64
CA GLU A 26 3.80 -8.66 -6.61
C GLU A 26 2.82 -8.37 -7.75
N ASP A 27 1.57 -8.08 -7.44
CA ASP A 27 0.60 -7.74 -8.48
C ASP A 27 1.02 -6.38 -9.02
N HIS A 28 1.83 -6.39 -10.09
CA HIS A 28 2.48 -5.21 -10.63
C HIS A 28 1.45 -4.10 -10.94
N GLY A 29 0.20 -4.45 -11.25
CA GLY A 29 -0.89 -3.50 -11.45
C GLY A 29 -1.34 -2.84 -10.15
N LYS A 30 -1.57 -3.62 -9.09
CA LYS A 30 -1.90 -3.09 -7.76
C LYS A 30 -0.72 -2.29 -7.18
N VAL A 31 0.51 -2.78 -7.32
CA VAL A 31 1.72 -2.11 -6.87
C VAL A 31 1.85 -0.74 -7.55
N ALA A 32 1.69 -0.69 -8.88
CA ALA A 32 1.73 0.58 -9.62
C ALA A 32 0.64 1.55 -9.17
N CYS A 33 -0.59 1.05 -8.95
CA CYS A 33 -1.71 1.86 -8.48
C CYS A 33 -1.44 2.43 -7.07
N ILE A 34 -0.88 1.64 -6.16
CA ILE A 34 -0.50 2.08 -4.82
C ILE A 34 0.67 3.09 -4.88
N ILE A 35 1.67 2.87 -5.74
CA ILE A 35 2.77 3.83 -5.94
C ILE A 35 2.25 5.17 -6.45
N GLU A 36 1.32 5.17 -7.41
CA GLU A 36 0.67 6.38 -7.91
C GLU A 36 -0.12 7.09 -6.81
N ALA A 37 -0.93 6.35 -6.04
CA ALA A 37 -1.69 6.88 -4.91
C ALA A 37 -0.78 7.50 -3.84
N LEU A 38 0.34 6.85 -3.51
CA LEU A 38 1.35 7.36 -2.58
C LEU A 38 2.06 8.61 -3.13
N LYS A 39 2.36 8.66 -4.43
CA LYS A 39 2.98 9.83 -5.06
C LYS A 39 2.07 11.05 -5.02
N GLN A 40 0.78 10.88 -5.31
CA GLN A 40 -0.21 11.97 -5.23
C GLN A 40 -0.31 12.53 -3.80
N ARG A 41 -0.25 11.64 -2.81
CA ARG A 41 -0.41 11.98 -1.39
C ARG A 41 0.88 12.40 -0.69
N ARG A 42 2.06 12.16 -1.28
CA ARG A 42 3.35 12.58 -0.72
C ARG A 42 3.42 14.09 -0.45
N SER A 43 2.68 14.89 -1.22
CA SER A 43 2.60 16.34 -1.07
C SER A 43 1.64 16.82 0.03
N HIS A 44 0.84 15.92 0.63
CA HIS A 44 -0.14 16.28 1.67
C HIS A 44 0.46 16.41 3.08
N GLY A 45 1.76 16.15 3.26
CA GLY A 45 2.44 16.41 4.53
C GLY A 45 2.17 15.36 5.63
N TYR A 46 1.84 14.13 5.26
CA TYR A 46 1.65 13.03 6.21
C TYR A 46 2.91 12.81 7.08
N ALA A 47 2.75 12.90 8.39
CA ALA A 47 3.81 12.66 9.37
C ALA A 47 4.01 11.15 9.65
N ASP A 48 2.92 10.37 9.62
CA ASP A 48 2.95 8.92 9.81
C ASP A 48 2.77 8.20 8.47
N TRP A 49 3.62 7.22 8.20
CA TRP A 49 3.60 6.44 6.97
C TRP A 49 2.44 5.44 6.91
N ARG A 50 1.87 5.08 8.06
CA ARG A 50 0.69 4.20 8.13
C ARG A 50 -0.55 4.96 7.73
N GLU A 51 -0.72 6.19 8.18
CA GLU A 51 -1.82 7.06 7.74
C GLU A 51 -1.76 7.29 6.23
N LEU A 52 -0.56 7.57 5.69
CA LEU A 52 -0.35 7.70 4.25
C LEU A 52 -0.72 6.41 3.49
N LEU A 53 -0.34 5.24 4.02
CA LEU A 53 -0.61 3.95 3.38
C LEU A 53 -2.09 3.57 3.47
N ASP A 54 -2.70 3.79 4.63
CA ASP A 54 -4.12 3.52 4.87
C ASP A 54 -5.00 4.41 3.97
N ASP A 55 -4.70 5.70 3.89
CA ASP A 55 -5.41 6.64 3.00
C ASP A 55 -5.23 6.28 1.51
N ALA A 56 -4.01 5.87 1.11
CA ALA A 56 -3.75 5.42 -0.25
C ALA A 56 -4.48 4.11 -0.59
N LEU A 57 -4.64 3.21 0.37
CA LEU A 57 -5.34 1.94 0.17
C LEU A 57 -6.86 2.10 0.25
N SER A 58 -7.35 2.97 1.12
CA SER A 58 -8.77 3.31 1.22
C SER A 58 -9.32 3.85 -0.10
N ASP A 59 -8.50 4.61 -0.83
CA ASP A 59 -8.83 5.13 -2.17
C ASP A 59 -9.18 4.02 -3.18
N ILE A 60 -8.44 2.91 -3.13
CA ILE A 60 -8.64 1.76 -4.01
C ILE A 60 -9.61 0.73 -3.42
N GLY A 61 -10.26 1.05 -2.29
CA GLY A 61 -11.21 0.16 -1.60
C GLY A 61 -10.55 -0.96 -0.81
N CYS A 62 -9.33 -0.74 -0.34
CA CYS A 62 -8.59 -1.67 0.52
C CYS A 62 -8.40 -1.06 1.91
N THR A 63 -8.39 -1.90 2.95
CA THR A 63 -7.98 -1.51 4.30
C THR A 63 -6.78 -2.33 4.72
N VAL A 64 -5.86 -1.71 5.45
CA VAL A 64 -4.73 -2.42 6.04
C VAL A 64 -5.10 -2.88 7.43
N ASP A 65 -4.85 -4.15 7.68
CA ASP A 65 -4.82 -4.72 9.00
C ASP A 65 -3.36 -4.79 9.47
N TRP A 66 -3.11 -4.19 10.64
CA TRP A 66 -1.76 -3.90 11.14
C TRP A 66 -1.37 -4.84 12.28
N ASP A 67 -0.15 -5.35 12.26
CA ASP A 67 0.54 -5.95 13.40
C ASP A 67 1.66 -5.02 13.86
N GLY A 68 1.32 -4.08 14.75
CA GLY A 68 2.24 -3.06 15.23
C GLY A 68 2.73 -2.11 14.11
N GLN A 69 3.99 -2.31 13.67
CA GLN A 69 4.61 -1.55 12.57
C GLN A 69 4.67 -2.34 11.25
N THR A 70 3.96 -3.46 11.17
CA THR A 70 3.99 -4.38 10.02
C THR A 70 2.59 -4.51 9.44
N VAL A 71 2.50 -4.64 8.12
CA VAL A 71 1.25 -4.99 7.44
C VAL A 71 0.98 -6.48 7.71
N ARG A 72 -0.09 -6.79 8.45
CA ARG A 72 -0.51 -8.17 8.74
C ARG A 72 -1.34 -8.72 7.59
N ASP A 73 -2.33 -7.95 7.16
CA ASP A 73 -3.23 -8.31 6.06
C ASP A 73 -3.70 -7.06 5.30
N ILE A 74 -4.08 -7.24 4.04
CA ILE A 74 -4.71 -6.19 3.24
C ILE A 74 -6.08 -6.69 2.81
N ILE A 75 -7.11 -6.15 3.47
CA ILE A 75 -8.49 -6.55 3.29
C ILE A 75 -9.10 -5.65 2.23
N ALA A 76 -9.31 -6.19 1.03
CA ALA A 76 -10.12 -5.51 0.03
C ALA A 76 -11.58 -5.51 0.49
N TRP A 77 -12.17 -4.32 0.65
CA TRP A 77 -13.61 -4.22 0.80
C TRP A 77 -14.15 -4.73 -0.51
N GLY A 78 -14.98 -5.78 -0.48
CA GLY A 78 -15.45 -6.51 -1.64
C GLY A 78 -16.23 -5.64 -2.64
N ARG A 79 -15.55 -4.72 -3.33
CA ARG A 79 -15.89 -4.36 -4.68
C ARG A 79 -15.25 -5.45 -5.50
N SER A 80 -16.06 -6.45 -5.83
CA SER A 80 -15.89 -7.25 -7.03
C SER A 80 -15.82 -6.29 -8.24
N VAL A 81 -14.72 -5.55 -8.40
CA VAL A 81 -14.32 -5.08 -9.72
C VAL A 81 -13.91 -6.37 -10.42
N GLY A 82 -14.85 -6.90 -11.21
CA GLY A 82 -14.76 -8.21 -11.81
C GLY A 82 -13.39 -8.41 -12.43
N PHE A 83 -12.54 -9.19 -11.76
CA PHE A 83 -11.45 -9.89 -12.40
C PHE A 83 -12.12 -10.99 -13.22
N LYS A 84 -12.71 -10.58 -14.35
CA LYS A 84 -13.21 -11.50 -15.33
C LYS A 84 -11.96 -12.15 -15.90
N ARG A 85 -11.68 -13.36 -15.42
CA ARG A 85 -10.83 -14.32 -16.11
C ARG A 85 -11.44 -14.49 -17.49
N SER A 86 -10.90 -13.79 -18.47
CA SER A 86 -11.05 -14.08 -19.89
C SER A 86 -9.79 -14.80 -20.35
#